data_AF-A0A520DN12-F1
#
_entry.id   AF-A0A520DN12-F1
#
_cell.length_a   1.000
_cell.length_b   1.000
_cell.length_c   1.000
_cell.angle_alpha   90.00
_cell.angle_beta   90.00
_cell.angle_gamma   90.00
#
_symmetry.space_group_name_H-M   'P 1'
#
loop_
_entity.id
_entity.type
_entity.pdbx_description
1 polymer ?
#
loop_
_entity_poly.entity_id
_entity_poly.type
_entity_poly.pdbx_seq_one_letter_code
_entity_poly.pdbx_strand_id
1 'polypeptide(L)'
;MQNNFDLSGKLCLSILKTNLFNYPLLIQIAVIVSILAVIAIFFTLTYIIYNRTKRQSDQRKTYEAENQILEELNDHLLMYDSIEEMPENELQETVKKLNEFKNRSVIFQNVLVRLLIYFKHNLTGNITRLITATYFNLKLNEITLSKLKSVFWFTKAQGLKELQDINDYNSADTIQPLLVNKNLDVRVEAYAALLKLQTNSSFNFLKNEEEELSNWHQILLFDAITKSEHAVVPNFAFLLLNNIFLYDKIKQQ
;
A
#
# COMPACT_ATOMS: atom_id res chain seq x y z
N MET A 1 -56.89 20.97 -3.27
CA MET A 1 -55.53 21.07 -3.85
C MET A 1 -54.85 22.29 -3.28
N GLN A 2 -53.57 22.13 -2.92
CA GLN A 2 -52.56 23.09 -2.46
C GLN A 2 -52.95 24.21 -1.48
N ASN A 3 -52.39 24.15 -0.27
CA ASN A 3 -51.66 25.26 0.34
C ASN A 3 -51.01 24.78 1.64
N ASN A 4 -49.75 24.30 1.56
CA ASN A 4 -48.89 24.06 2.72
C ASN A 4 -47.44 23.94 2.25
N PHE A 5 -46.89 24.98 1.63
CA PHE A 5 -45.47 24.98 1.24
C PHE A 5 -44.90 26.40 1.09
N ASP A 6 -45.00 27.26 2.12
CA ASP A 6 -44.19 28.51 2.15
C ASP A 6 -43.98 29.07 3.57
N LEU A 7 -43.74 28.21 4.57
CA LEU A 7 -43.44 28.68 5.94
C LEU A 7 -41.96 28.50 6.35
N SER A 8 -41.23 27.58 5.72
CA SER A 8 -39.84 27.26 6.09
C SER A 8 -38.82 28.30 5.56
N GLY A 9 -39.02 28.82 4.34
CA GLY A 9 -38.09 29.77 3.71
C GLY A 9 -38.09 31.17 4.35
N LYS A 10 -39.25 31.64 4.83
CA LYS A 10 -39.39 32.98 5.44
C LYS A 10 -38.91 33.03 6.89
N LEU A 11 -39.01 31.93 7.65
CA LEU A 11 -38.49 31.85 9.01
C LEU A 11 -36.95 31.87 9.04
N CYS A 12 -36.28 31.28 8.05
CA CYS A 12 -34.82 31.27 8.00
C CYS A 12 -34.24 32.67 7.67
N LEU A 13 -34.91 33.41 6.79
CA LEU A 13 -34.51 34.77 6.40
C LEU A 13 -34.85 35.84 7.45
N SER A 14 -35.88 35.65 8.28
CA SER A 14 -36.22 36.62 9.34
C SER A 14 -35.25 36.59 10.52
N ILE A 15 -34.67 35.43 10.84
CA ILE A 15 -33.66 35.29 11.89
C ILE A 15 -32.35 36.01 11.49
N LEU A 16 -32.00 35.97 10.20
CA LEU A 16 -30.81 36.65 9.66
C LEU A 16 -30.98 38.18 9.55
N LYS A 17 -32.23 38.66 9.53
CA LYS A 17 -32.59 40.08 9.46
C LYS A 17 -32.93 40.67 10.83
N THR A 18 -32.31 40.16 11.88
CA THR A 18 -32.25 40.86 13.17
C THR A 18 -31.09 41.86 13.10
N ASN A 19 -31.28 43.09 13.58
CA ASN A 19 -30.29 44.18 13.56
C ASN A 19 -29.03 43.82 14.39
N LEU A 20 -28.21 42.88 13.91
CA LEU A 20 -26.93 42.48 14.51
C LEU A 20 -25.99 43.68 14.67
N PHE A 21 -26.09 44.67 13.79
CA PHE A 21 -25.32 45.91 13.80
C PHE A 21 -25.63 46.86 14.96
N ASN A 22 -26.75 46.69 15.68
CA ASN A 22 -27.11 47.55 16.83
C ASN A 22 -26.64 47.01 18.18
N TYR A 23 -26.02 45.82 18.23
CA TYR A 23 -25.47 45.24 19.45
C TYR A 23 -24.00 45.59 19.65
N PRO A 24 -23.50 45.68 20.90
CA PRO A 24 -22.08 45.91 21.20
C PRO A 24 -21.17 44.94 20.43
N LEU A 25 -20.00 45.42 19.98
CA LEU A 25 -19.06 44.67 19.13
C LEU A 25 -18.73 43.26 19.66
N LEU A 26 -18.65 43.10 20.97
CA LEU A 26 -18.37 41.81 21.62
C LEU A 26 -19.42 40.73 21.30
N ILE A 27 -20.71 41.12 21.23
CA ILE A 27 -21.81 40.20 20.92
C ILE A 27 -21.76 39.80 19.43
N GLN A 28 -21.42 40.73 18.55
CA GLN A 28 -21.30 40.45 17.11
C GLN A 28 -20.20 39.42 16.82
N ILE A 29 -19.03 39.60 17.43
CA ILE A 29 -17.90 38.67 17.31
C ILE A 29 -18.30 37.29 17.84
N ALA A 30 -18.95 37.22 19.01
CA ALA A 30 -19.39 35.96 19.60
C ALA A 30 -20.36 35.19 18.69
N VAL A 31 -21.30 35.89 18.04
CA VAL A 31 -22.25 35.27 17.10
C VAL A 31 -21.54 34.74 15.85
N ILE A 32 -20.59 35.50 15.28
CA ILE A 32 -19.82 35.05 14.11
C ILE A 32 -18.99 33.81 14.44
N VAL A 33 -18.31 33.81 15.59
CA VAL A 33 -17.50 32.66 16.05
C VAL A 33 -18.39 31.43 16.26
N SER A 34 -19.58 31.59 16.84
CA SER A 34 -20.53 30.49 17.02
C SER A 34 -21.01 29.91 15.68
N ILE A 35 -21.33 30.76 14.70
CA ILE A 35 -21.71 30.32 13.35
C ILE A 35 -20.56 29.57 12.66
N LEU A 36 -19.34 30.08 12.74
CA LEU A 36 -18.16 29.41 12.19
C LEU A 36 -17.91 28.04 12.83
N ALA A 37 -18.11 27.92 14.15
CA ALA A 37 -17.99 26.66 14.85
C ALA A 37 -19.04 25.64 14.37
N VAL A 38 -20.30 26.06 14.20
CA VAL A 38 -21.37 25.20 13.67
C VAL A 38 -21.06 24.74 12.24
N ILE A 39 -20.54 25.64 11.40
CA ILE A 39 -20.14 25.31 10.02
C ILE A 39 -18.99 24.29 10.01
N ALA A 40 -17.97 24.48 10.85
CA ALA A 40 -16.85 23.54 10.96
C ALA A 40 -17.32 22.14 11.43
N ILE A 41 -18.24 22.08 12.39
CA ILE A 41 -18.87 20.83 12.84
C ILE A 41 -19.62 20.15 11.68
N PHE A 42 -20.39 20.90 10.90
CA PHE A 42 -21.12 20.34 9.75
C PHE A 42 -20.18 19.76 8.67
N PHE A 43 -19.09 20.47 8.35
CA PHE A 43 -18.08 19.99 7.40
C PHE A 43 -17.39 18.72 7.88
N THR A 44 -16.97 18.67 9.15
CA THR A 44 -16.33 17.46 9.72
C THR A 44 -17.28 16.26 9.72
N LEU A 45 -18.55 16.45 10.08
CA LEU A 45 -19.55 15.38 10.04
C LEU A 45 -19.78 14.85 8.63
N THR A 46 -19.90 15.75 7.64
CA THR A 46 -20.08 15.37 6.24
C THR A 46 -18.85 14.63 5.71
N TYR A 47 -17.65 15.09 6.04
CA TYR A 47 -16.40 14.42 5.69
C TYR A 47 -16.31 13.01 6.28
N ILE A 48 -16.65 12.83 7.56
CA ILE A 48 -16.66 11.52 8.23
C ILE A 48 -17.66 10.57 7.57
N ILE A 49 -18.89 11.03 7.31
CA ILE A 49 -19.93 10.21 6.67
C ILE A 49 -19.50 9.81 5.26
N TYR A 50 -19.01 10.76 4.45
CA TYR A 50 -18.52 10.48 3.11
C TYR A 50 -17.41 9.41 3.12
N ASN A 51 -16.40 9.59 3.98
CA ASN A 51 -15.28 8.66 4.08
C ASN A 51 -15.74 7.26 4.56
N ARG A 52 -16.68 7.22 5.52
CA ARG A 52 -17.24 5.95 6.03
C ARG A 52 -18.03 5.20 4.95
N THR A 53 -18.89 5.89 4.21
CA THR A 53 -19.72 5.26 3.17
C THR A 53 -18.86 4.77 2.02
N LYS A 54 -17.86 5.56 1.59
CA LYS A 54 -16.89 5.14 0.58
C LYS A 54 -16.10 3.90 1.04
N ARG A 55 -15.56 3.94 2.25
CA ARG A 55 -14.83 2.81 2.85
C ARG A 55 -15.69 1.54 2.93
N GLN A 56 -16.97 1.66 3.30
CA GLN A 56 -17.87 0.51 3.35
C GLN A 56 -18.13 -0.07 1.96
N SER A 57 -18.30 0.77 0.94
CA SER A 57 -18.45 0.30 -0.44
C SER A 57 -17.19 -0.40 -0.94
N ASP A 58 -16.01 0.17 -0.70
CA ASP A 58 -14.73 -0.41 -1.11
C ASP A 58 -14.46 -1.73 -0.38
N GLN A 59 -14.82 -1.84 0.90
CA GLN A 59 -14.77 -3.10 1.65
C GLN A 59 -15.67 -4.18 1.06
N ARG A 60 -16.90 -3.83 0.68
CA ARG A 60 -17.83 -4.79 0.03
C ARG A 60 -17.28 -5.28 -1.30
N LYS A 61 -16.77 -4.38 -2.14
CA LYS A 61 -16.14 -4.73 -3.43
C LYS A 61 -14.88 -5.57 -3.24
N THR A 62 -14.09 -5.29 -2.20
CA THR A 62 -12.90 -6.08 -1.86
C THR A 62 -13.29 -7.49 -1.45
N TYR A 63 -14.32 -7.63 -0.60
CA TYR A 63 -14.84 -8.93 -0.19
C TYR A 63 -15.44 -9.72 -1.36
N GLU A 64 -16.20 -9.06 -2.24
CA GLU A 64 -16.72 -9.68 -3.46
C GLU A 64 -15.60 -10.16 -4.38
N ALA A 65 -14.59 -9.32 -4.61
CA ALA A 65 -13.43 -9.68 -5.41
C ALA A 65 -12.67 -10.86 -4.80
N GLU A 66 -12.50 -10.85 -3.48
CA GLU A 66 -11.81 -11.90 -2.75
C GLU A 66 -12.54 -13.24 -2.90
N ASN A 67 -13.86 -13.27 -2.71
CA ASN A 67 -14.63 -14.50 -2.87
C ASN A 67 -14.60 -15.03 -4.31
N GLN A 68 -14.82 -14.18 -5.31
CA GLN A 68 -14.83 -14.60 -6.72
C GLN A 68 -13.47 -15.13 -7.18
N ILE A 69 -12.38 -14.48 -6.75
CA ILE A 69 -11.02 -14.91 -7.09
C ILE A 69 -10.67 -16.19 -6.31
N LEU A 70 -11.05 -16.31 -5.04
CA LEU A 70 -10.79 -17.52 -4.25
C LEU A 70 -11.52 -18.74 -4.80
N GLU A 71 -12.78 -18.59 -5.18
CA GLU A 71 -13.57 -19.64 -5.84
C GLU A 71 -12.86 -20.10 -7.12
N GLU A 72 -12.45 -19.16 -7.98
CA GLU A 72 -11.72 -19.49 -9.21
C GLU A 72 -10.38 -20.19 -8.95
N LEU A 73 -9.61 -19.69 -7.99
CA LEU A 73 -8.31 -20.30 -7.65
C LEU A 73 -8.51 -21.71 -7.08
N ASN A 74 -9.48 -21.92 -6.20
CA ASN A 74 -9.71 -23.21 -5.57
C ASN A 74 -10.26 -24.25 -6.54
N ASP A 75 -11.22 -23.86 -7.37
CA ASP A 75 -11.99 -24.79 -8.19
C ASP A 75 -11.32 -25.09 -9.53
N HIS A 76 -10.36 -24.27 -9.96
CA HIS A 76 -9.73 -24.44 -11.28
C HIS A 76 -8.20 -24.38 -11.27
N LEU A 77 -7.55 -23.70 -10.32
CA LEU A 77 -6.08 -23.62 -10.30
C LEU A 77 -5.47 -24.60 -9.30
N LEU A 78 -5.94 -24.59 -8.05
CA LEU A 78 -5.36 -25.34 -6.93
C LEU A 78 -5.77 -26.83 -6.92
N MET A 79 -6.55 -27.28 -7.89
CA MET A 79 -6.81 -28.70 -8.14
C MET A 79 -5.62 -29.42 -8.79
N TYR A 80 -4.66 -28.67 -9.32
CA TYR A 80 -3.49 -29.17 -10.03
C TYR A 80 -2.22 -28.89 -9.24
N ASP A 81 -1.25 -29.82 -9.28
CA ASP A 81 0.04 -29.62 -8.63
C ASP A 81 0.97 -28.73 -9.46
N SER A 82 0.81 -28.70 -10.78
CA SER A 82 1.65 -27.93 -11.71
C SER A 82 0.86 -27.43 -12.93
N ILE A 83 1.40 -26.44 -13.67
CA ILE A 83 0.78 -25.95 -14.92
C ILE A 83 0.82 -27.03 -16.00
N GLU A 84 1.87 -27.85 -15.99
CA GLU A 84 2.10 -28.90 -16.98
C GLU A 84 1.09 -30.07 -16.88
N GLU A 85 0.53 -30.29 -15.68
CA GLU A 85 -0.51 -31.30 -15.44
C GLU A 85 -1.92 -30.80 -15.82
N MET A 86 -2.10 -29.49 -15.97
CA MET A 86 -3.38 -28.88 -16.27
C MET A 86 -3.71 -29.05 -17.77
N PRO A 87 -4.90 -29.58 -18.12
CA PRO A 87 -5.34 -29.65 -19.51
C PRO A 87 -5.28 -28.27 -20.18
N GLU A 88 -4.72 -28.19 -21.40
CA GLU A 88 -4.47 -26.91 -22.07
C GLU A 88 -5.74 -26.05 -22.21
N ASN A 89 -6.89 -26.68 -22.49
CA ASN A 89 -8.19 -26.02 -22.57
C ASN A 89 -8.61 -25.40 -21.24
N GLU A 90 -8.43 -26.11 -20.12
CA GLU A 90 -8.76 -25.60 -18.78
C GLU A 90 -7.80 -24.49 -18.38
N LEU A 91 -6.51 -24.66 -18.64
CA LEU A 91 -5.50 -23.63 -18.37
C LEU A 91 -5.83 -22.32 -19.09
N GLN A 92 -6.22 -22.40 -20.37
CA GLN A 92 -6.62 -21.23 -21.14
C GLN A 92 -7.87 -20.56 -20.58
N GLU A 93 -8.87 -21.34 -20.14
CA GLU A 93 -10.10 -20.83 -19.54
C GLU A 93 -9.82 -20.12 -18.21
N THR A 94 -9.05 -20.75 -17.31
CA THR A 94 -8.66 -20.18 -16.02
C THR A 94 -7.84 -18.90 -16.21
N VAL A 95 -6.84 -18.90 -17.10
CA VAL A 95 -6.05 -17.70 -17.41
C VAL A 95 -6.92 -16.59 -17.99
N LYS A 96 -7.90 -16.91 -18.83
CA LYS A 96 -8.85 -15.93 -19.37
C LYS A 96 -9.70 -15.32 -18.26
N LYS A 97 -10.29 -16.13 -17.39
CA LYS A 97 -11.15 -15.66 -16.29
C LYS A 97 -10.38 -14.83 -15.27
N LEU A 98 -9.17 -15.26 -14.90
CA LEU A 98 -8.26 -14.47 -14.05
C LEU A 98 -7.85 -13.14 -14.72
N ASN A 99 -7.65 -13.11 -16.04
CA ASN A 99 -7.43 -11.86 -16.77
C ASN A 99 -8.64 -10.93 -16.77
N GLU A 100 -9.86 -11.47 -16.88
CA GLU A 100 -11.10 -10.70 -16.75
C GLU A 100 -11.20 -10.06 -15.36
N PHE A 101 -10.88 -10.80 -14.30
CA PHE A 101 -10.79 -10.25 -12.94
C PHE A 101 -9.73 -9.16 -12.82
N LYS A 102 -8.50 -9.41 -13.30
CA LYS A 102 -7.42 -8.42 -13.31
C LYS A 102 -7.83 -7.10 -13.96
N ASN A 103 -8.60 -7.16 -15.05
CA ASN A 103 -9.00 -5.99 -15.83
C ASN A 103 -10.32 -5.35 -15.36
N ARG A 104 -11.05 -5.98 -14.44
CA ARG A 104 -12.36 -5.49 -13.96
C ARG A 104 -12.24 -4.18 -13.17
N SER A 105 -11.29 -4.09 -12.25
CA SER A 105 -11.05 -2.89 -11.45
C SER A 105 -9.71 -2.94 -10.72
N VAL A 106 -9.22 -1.78 -10.27
CA VAL A 106 -8.03 -1.67 -9.41
C VAL A 106 -8.19 -2.48 -8.10
N ILE A 107 -9.40 -2.62 -7.59
CA ILE A 107 -9.67 -3.44 -6.39
C ILE A 107 -9.42 -4.91 -6.71
N PHE A 108 -10.06 -5.45 -7.75
CA PHE A 108 -9.87 -6.85 -8.17
C PHE A 108 -8.40 -7.14 -8.48
N GLN A 109 -7.74 -6.24 -9.19
CA GLN A 109 -6.33 -6.35 -9.51
C GLN A 109 -5.46 -6.48 -8.26
N ASN A 110 -5.64 -5.60 -7.27
CA ASN A 110 -4.88 -5.64 -6.02
C ASN A 110 -5.22 -6.86 -5.16
N VAL A 111 -6.48 -7.30 -5.16
CA VAL A 111 -6.91 -8.51 -4.45
C VAL A 111 -6.26 -9.75 -5.09
N LEU A 112 -6.22 -9.84 -6.42
CA LEU A 112 -5.58 -10.93 -7.14
C LEU A 112 -4.09 -11.04 -6.81
N VAL A 113 -3.35 -9.92 -6.87
CA VAL A 113 -1.94 -9.87 -6.45
C VAL A 113 -1.77 -10.35 -5.01
N ARG A 114 -2.58 -9.81 -4.09
CA ARG A 114 -2.51 -10.15 -2.66
C ARG A 114 -2.77 -11.64 -2.42
N LEU A 115 -3.79 -12.21 -3.05
CA LEU A 115 -4.17 -13.61 -2.87
C LEU A 115 -3.11 -14.56 -3.42
N LEU A 116 -2.56 -14.28 -4.61
CA LEU A 116 -1.47 -15.11 -5.15
C LEU A 116 -0.23 -15.06 -4.24
N ILE A 117 0.16 -13.88 -3.75
CA ILE A 117 1.25 -13.76 -2.78
C ILE A 117 0.93 -14.50 -1.47
N TYR A 118 -0.31 -14.40 -0.98
CA TYR A 118 -0.75 -15.13 0.20
C TYR A 118 -0.61 -16.64 0.01
N PHE A 119 -1.09 -17.20 -1.11
CA PHE A 119 -0.96 -18.63 -1.40
C PHE A 119 0.49 -19.05 -1.58
N LYS A 120 1.33 -18.22 -2.22
CA LYS A 120 2.77 -18.49 -2.34
C LYS A 120 3.45 -18.68 -0.97
N HIS A 121 3.07 -17.89 0.03
CA HIS A 121 3.64 -17.98 1.38
C HIS A 121 3.06 -19.11 2.23
N ASN A 122 1.79 -19.45 2.03
CA ASN A 122 1.09 -20.42 2.87
C ASN A 122 1.11 -21.84 2.31
N LEU A 123 1.40 -22.01 1.01
CA LEU A 123 1.49 -23.30 0.34
C LEU A 123 2.93 -23.63 -0.01
N THR A 124 3.25 -24.92 -0.05
CA THR A 124 4.61 -25.43 -0.27
C THR A 124 4.68 -26.32 -1.51
N GLY A 125 5.88 -26.49 -2.06
CA GLY A 125 6.13 -27.46 -3.13
C GLY A 125 5.71 -26.94 -4.51
N ASN A 126 5.10 -27.81 -5.32
CA ASN A 126 4.78 -27.49 -6.72
C ASN A 126 3.74 -26.37 -6.84
N ILE A 127 2.80 -26.27 -5.89
CA ILE A 127 1.79 -25.21 -5.87
C ILE A 127 2.42 -23.81 -5.79
N THR A 128 3.53 -23.64 -5.06
CA THR A 128 4.25 -22.37 -5.00
C THR A 128 4.76 -21.96 -6.39
N ARG A 129 5.21 -22.93 -7.20
CA ARG A 129 5.67 -22.68 -8.59
C ARG A 129 4.50 -22.35 -9.50
N LEU A 130 3.40 -23.10 -9.40
CA LEU A 130 2.15 -22.83 -10.11
C LEU A 130 1.65 -21.39 -9.88
N ILE A 131 1.55 -20.97 -8.61
CA ILE A 131 1.12 -19.62 -8.23
C ILE A 131 2.06 -18.55 -8.79
N THR A 132 3.38 -18.77 -8.69
CA THR A 132 4.39 -17.84 -9.21
C THR A 132 4.30 -17.73 -10.73
N ALA A 133 4.16 -18.85 -11.44
CA ALA A 133 4.01 -18.87 -12.89
C ALA A 133 2.70 -18.18 -13.33
N THR A 134 1.59 -18.42 -12.64
CA THR A 134 0.32 -17.72 -12.87
C THR A 134 0.46 -16.21 -12.68
N TYR A 135 1.16 -15.77 -11.63
CA TYR A 135 1.44 -14.34 -11.40
C TYR A 135 2.16 -13.68 -12.58
N PHE A 136 3.21 -14.31 -13.10
CA PHE A 136 3.96 -13.78 -14.25
C PHE A 136 3.20 -13.92 -15.58
N ASN A 137 2.48 -15.02 -15.81
CA ASN A 137 1.66 -15.22 -17.01
C ASN A 137 0.54 -14.17 -17.13
N LEU A 138 -0.04 -13.77 -16.00
CA LEU A 138 -1.04 -12.71 -15.93
C LEU A 138 -0.42 -11.30 -15.99
N LYS A 139 0.91 -11.18 -16.09
CA LYS A 139 1.66 -9.91 -16.09
C LYS A 139 1.37 -9.05 -14.86
N LEU A 140 1.15 -9.69 -13.71
CA LEU A 140 0.91 -8.97 -12.46
C LEU A 140 2.16 -8.27 -11.94
N ASN A 141 3.33 -8.73 -12.36
CA ASN A 141 4.61 -8.05 -12.14
C ASN A 141 4.60 -6.62 -12.71
N GLU A 142 4.07 -6.40 -13.91
CA GLU A 142 3.98 -5.05 -14.52
C GLU A 142 3.13 -4.10 -13.66
N ILE A 143 2.05 -4.63 -13.08
CA ILE A 143 1.17 -3.89 -12.17
C ILE A 143 1.91 -3.54 -10.88
N THR A 144 2.59 -4.51 -10.27
CA THR A 144 3.38 -4.26 -9.06
C THR A 144 4.51 -3.26 -9.33
N LEU A 145 5.21 -3.35 -10.46
CA LEU A 145 6.24 -2.40 -10.87
C LEU A 145 5.67 -0.99 -11.09
N SER A 146 4.42 -0.87 -11.56
CA SER A 146 3.76 0.44 -11.71
C SER A 146 3.60 1.17 -10.37
N LYS A 147 3.47 0.45 -9.25
CA LYS A 147 3.36 1.02 -7.90
C LYS A 147 4.62 1.79 -7.49
N LEU A 148 5.80 1.38 -8.00
CA LEU A 148 7.08 2.04 -7.74
C LEU A 148 7.13 3.47 -8.30
N LYS A 149 6.28 3.79 -9.29
CA LYS A 149 6.15 5.12 -9.90
C LYS A 149 5.17 6.04 -9.14
N SER A 150 4.47 5.53 -8.12
CA SER A 150 3.48 6.30 -7.37
C SER A 150 4.13 7.47 -6.62
N VAL A 151 3.43 8.61 -6.52
CA VAL A 151 3.85 9.73 -5.66
C VAL A 151 3.79 9.38 -4.18
N PHE A 152 2.93 8.44 -3.81
CA PHE A 152 2.73 8.01 -2.44
C PHE A 152 3.79 7.00 -2.01
N TRP A 153 4.55 7.33 -0.97
CA TRP A 153 5.61 6.49 -0.44
C TRP A 153 5.09 5.10 -0.04
N PHE A 154 3.92 5.03 0.60
CA PHE A 154 3.32 3.77 1.05
C PHE A 154 2.95 2.85 -0.12
N THR A 155 2.56 3.40 -1.27
CA THR A 155 2.29 2.60 -2.47
C THR A 155 3.58 2.04 -3.07
N LYS A 156 4.67 2.83 -3.07
CA LYS A 156 5.98 2.33 -3.49
C LYS A 156 6.46 1.20 -2.58
N ALA A 157 6.37 1.41 -1.26
CA ALA A 157 6.75 0.41 -0.26
C ALA A 157 5.95 -0.88 -0.42
N GLN A 158 4.63 -0.78 -0.64
CA GLN A 158 3.79 -1.93 -0.96
C GLN A 158 4.26 -2.66 -2.21
N GLY A 159 4.58 -1.94 -3.30
CA GLY A 159 5.10 -2.55 -4.52
C GLY A 159 6.42 -3.29 -4.30
N LEU A 160 7.36 -2.68 -3.58
CA LEU A 160 8.63 -3.31 -3.23
C LEU A 160 8.44 -4.58 -2.39
N LYS A 161 7.51 -4.54 -1.45
CA LYS A 161 7.16 -5.69 -0.61
C LYS A 161 6.53 -6.82 -1.43
N GLU A 162 5.65 -6.50 -2.37
CA GLU A 162 5.06 -7.48 -3.28
C GLU A 162 6.11 -8.15 -4.20
N LEU A 163 7.08 -7.40 -4.72
CA LEU A 163 8.20 -7.94 -5.53
C LEU A 163 9.08 -8.89 -4.71
N GLN A 164 9.37 -8.53 -3.46
CA GLN A 164 10.06 -9.41 -2.51
C GLN A 164 9.26 -10.69 -2.29
N ASP A 165 7.99 -10.55 -1.96
CA ASP A 165 7.16 -11.66 -1.54
C ASP A 165 6.88 -12.64 -2.69
N ILE A 166 6.91 -12.19 -3.95
CA ILE A 166 6.82 -13.07 -5.13
C ILE A 166 8.18 -13.58 -5.64
N ASN A 167 9.31 -13.07 -5.11
CA ASN A 167 10.67 -13.32 -5.61
C ASN A 167 10.85 -12.90 -7.08
N ASP A 168 10.46 -11.68 -7.45
CA ASP A 168 10.70 -11.15 -8.80
C ASP A 168 12.17 -10.70 -8.99
N TYR A 169 13.04 -11.66 -9.27
CA TYR A 169 14.48 -11.43 -9.48
C TYR A 169 14.79 -10.47 -10.65
N ASN A 170 13.89 -10.34 -11.62
CA ASN A 170 14.09 -9.48 -12.79
C ASN A 170 13.80 -8.00 -12.50
N SER A 171 13.22 -7.68 -11.33
CA SER A 171 12.84 -6.33 -10.95
C SER A 171 14.00 -5.47 -10.41
N ALA A 172 15.18 -6.07 -10.19
CA ALA A 172 16.33 -5.42 -9.56
C ALA A 172 16.69 -4.05 -10.17
N ASP A 173 16.76 -3.96 -11.49
CA ASP A 173 17.09 -2.71 -12.19
C ASP A 173 16.03 -1.63 -12.02
N THR A 174 14.77 -2.01 -11.84
CA THR A 174 13.68 -1.06 -11.59
C THR A 174 13.67 -0.58 -10.14
N ILE A 175 14.24 -1.36 -9.21
CA ILE A 175 14.36 -1.01 -7.78
C ILE A 175 15.54 -0.06 -7.53
N GLN A 176 16.65 -0.21 -8.25
CA GLN A 176 17.88 0.59 -8.03
C GLN A 176 17.66 2.12 -7.95
N PRO A 177 16.83 2.76 -8.79
CA PRO A 177 16.58 4.21 -8.69
C PRO A 177 15.92 4.64 -7.36
N LEU A 178 15.28 3.72 -6.63
CA LEU A 178 14.63 4.01 -5.35
C LEU A 178 15.61 4.08 -4.18
N LEU A 179 16.87 3.65 -4.37
CA LEU A 179 17.92 3.74 -3.35
C LEU A 179 18.30 5.17 -3.00
N VAL A 180 17.96 6.15 -3.84
CA VAL A 180 18.20 7.58 -3.61
C VAL A 180 16.88 8.35 -3.42
N ASN A 181 15.80 7.66 -3.07
CA ASN A 181 14.51 8.30 -2.84
C ASN A 181 14.60 9.29 -1.67
N LYS A 182 13.87 10.40 -1.74
CA LYS A 182 13.82 11.39 -0.64
C LYS A 182 13.23 10.82 0.65
N ASN A 183 12.33 9.84 0.55
CA ASN A 183 11.72 9.22 1.71
C ASN A 183 12.55 8.01 2.16
N LEU A 184 12.99 8.02 3.42
CA LEU A 184 13.80 6.97 4.03
C LEU A 184 13.10 5.60 4.02
N ASP A 185 11.78 5.54 4.29
CA ASP A 185 11.03 4.28 4.30
C ASP A 185 11.10 3.58 2.93
N VAL A 186 11.01 4.34 1.84
CA VAL A 186 11.14 3.82 0.46
C VAL A 186 12.55 3.32 0.20
N ARG A 187 13.59 4.02 0.66
CA ARG A 187 14.97 3.58 0.51
C ARG A 187 15.22 2.27 1.26
N VAL A 188 14.79 2.20 2.52
CA VAL A 188 14.94 1.01 3.38
C VAL A 188 14.20 -0.19 2.81
N GLU A 189 12.98 -0.01 2.32
CA GLU A 189 12.24 -1.08 1.67
C GLU A 189 12.92 -1.53 0.36
N ALA A 190 13.55 -0.60 -0.38
CA ALA A 190 14.31 -0.93 -1.57
C ALA A 190 15.60 -1.71 -1.23
N TYR A 191 16.28 -1.36 -0.14
CA TYR A 191 17.42 -2.13 0.38
C TYR A 191 17.00 -3.55 0.74
N ALA A 192 15.92 -3.70 1.52
CA ALA A 192 15.36 -4.99 1.89
C ALA A 192 14.99 -5.83 0.65
N ALA A 193 14.42 -5.18 -0.38
CA ALA A 193 14.11 -5.85 -1.64
C ALA A 193 15.34 -6.37 -2.37
N LEU A 194 16.36 -5.53 -2.54
CA LEU A 194 17.60 -5.93 -3.21
C LEU A 194 18.38 -7.01 -2.46
N LEU A 195 18.32 -7.02 -1.12
CA LEU A 195 18.86 -8.09 -0.26
C LEU A 195 18.14 -9.41 -0.51
N LYS A 196 16.80 -9.45 -0.42
CA LYS A 196 16.03 -10.68 -0.65
C LYS A 196 16.16 -11.21 -2.07
N LEU A 197 16.25 -10.32 -3.06
CA LEU A 197 16.47 -10.68 -4.46
C LEU A 197 17.95 -11.00 -4.78
N GLN A 198 18.83 -10.99 -3.78
CA GLN A 198 20.25 -11.39 -3.87
C GLN A 198 21.04 -10.67 -4.96
N THR A 199 20.79 -9.38 -5.14
CA THR A 199 21.48 -8.59 -6.16
C THR A 199 22.91 -8.25 -5.73
N ASN A 200 23.82 -8.10 -6.71
CA ASN A 200 25.24 -7.82 -6.45
C ASN A 200 25.49 -6.52 -5.65
N SER A 201 24.54 -5.59 -5.66
CA SER A 201 24.61 -4.28 -4.98
C SER A 201 23.81 -4.21 -3.69
N SER A 202 23.29 -5.33 -3.20
CA SER A 202 22.33 -5.40 -2.08
C SER A 202 22.82 -4.78 -0.77
N PHE A 203 24.14 -4.74 -0.54
CA PHE A 203 24.74 -4.17 0.68
C PHE A 203 25.32 -2.76 0.53
N ASN A 204 25.21 -2.14 -0.65
CA ASN A 204 25.79 -0.81 -0.88
C ASN A 204 25.18 0.28 0.02
N PHE A 205 23.96 0.08 0.51
CA PHE A 205 23.29 1.00 1.42
C PHE A 205 24.06 1.24 2.71
N LEU A 206 24.82 0.25 3.18
CA LEU A 206 25.61 0.34 4.41
C LEU A 206 26.69 1.44 4.34
N LYS A 207 27.11 1.84 3.13
CA LYS A 207 28.10 2.90 2.92
C LYS A 207 27.46 4.26 2.60
N ASN A 208 26.26 4.25 2.04
CA ASN A 208 25.66 5.41 1.39
C ASN A 208 24.52 6.03 2.20
N GLU A 209 23.96 5.30 3.17
CA GLU A 209 22.86 5.81 3.99
C GLU A 209 23.40 6.66 5.14
N GLU A 210 23.10 7.96 5.10
CA GLU A 210 23.54 8.94 6.08
C GLU A 210 22.46 9.21 7.16
N GLU A 211 21.18 8.91 6.87
CA GLU A 211 20.09 9.10 7.83
C GLU A 211 20.02 7.96 8.86
N GLU A 212 19.63 8.30 10.09
CA GLU A 212 19.51 7.33 11.18
C GLU A 212 18.37 6.34 10.93
N LEU A 213 18.69 5.04 11.06
CA LEU A 213 17.72 3.96 10.88
C LEU A 213 16.91 3.71 12.16
N SER A 214 15.59 3.82 12.06
CA SER A 214 14.68 3.43 13.14
C SER A 214 14.84 1.94 13.50
N ASN A 215 14.40 1.55 14.70
CA ASN A 215 14.38 0.15 15.11
C ASN A 215 13.59 -0.74 14.13
N TRP A 216 12.50 -0.21 13.55
CA TRP A 216 11.74 -0.93 12.53
C TRP A 216 12.55 -1.16 11.26
N HIS A 217 13.30 -0.15 10.79
CA HIS A 217 14.19 -0.29 9.65
C HIS A 217 15.27 -1.35 9.90
N GLN A 218 15.85 -1.36 11.10
CA GLN A 218 16.86 -2.35 11.48
C GLN A 218 16.28 -3.77 11.49
N ILE A 219 15.09 -3.96 12.07
CA ILE A 219 14.39 -5.25 12.07
C ILE A 219 14.09 -5.72 10.65
N LEU A 220 13.60 -4.83 9.78
CA LEU A 220 13.28 -5.16 8.39
C LEU A 220 14.51 -5.60 7.60
N LEU A 221 15.61 -4.85 7.72
CA LEU A 221 16.87 -5.18 7.03
C LEU A 221 17.49 -6.46 7.60
N PHE A 222 17.40 -6.67 8.92
CA PHE A 222 17.84 -7.91 9.55
C PHE A 222 17.02 -9.12 9.08
N ASP A 223 15.69 -9.00 8.99
CA ASP A 223 14.81 -10.02 8.39
C ASP A 223 15.21 -10.32 6.94
N ALA A 224 15.51 -9.29 6.16
CA ALA A 224 15.96 -9.45 4.79
C ALA A 224 17.27 -10.23 4.70
N ILE A 225 18.29 -9.85 5.49
CA ILE A 225 19.61 -10.48 5.50
C ILE A 225 19.56 -11.94 5.98
N THR A 226 18.75 -12.23 6.99
CA THR A 226 18.67 -13.58 7.57
C THR A 226 17.89 -14.56 6.70
N LYS A 227 16.92 -14.07 5.91
CA LYS A 227 16.13 -14.90 4.99
C LYS A 227 16.75 -15.07 3.61
N SER A 228 17.67 -14.20 3.24
CA SER A 228 18.45 -14.33 2.01
C SER A 228 19.62 -15.30 2.21
N GLU A 229 19.71 -16.32 1.35
CA GLU A 229 20.88 -17.22 1.30
C GLU A 229 22.08 -16.52 0.64
N HIS A 230 22.61 -15.47 1.25
CA HIS A 230 23.76 -14.75 0.70
C HIS A 230 25.03 -15.61 0.81
N ALA A 231 25.69 -15.85 -0.33
CA ALA A 231 26.99 -16.52 -0.36
C ALA A 231 28.11 -15.69 0.31
N VAL A 232 27.95 -14.36 0.39
CA VAL A 232 28.93 -13.44 0.99
C VAL A 232 28.20 -12.35 1.78
N VAL A 233 28.23 -12.48 3.10
CA VAL A 233 27.79 -11.40 4.01
C VAL A 233 28.98 -10.45 4.22
N PRO A 234 28.87 -9.15 3.90
CA PRO A 234 29.98 -8.22 4.10
C PRO A 234 30.33 -8.06 5.58
N ASN A 235 31.61 -7.77 5.84
CA ASN A 235 32.12 -7.61 7.20
C ASN A 235 31.50 -6.38 7.89
N PHE A 236 30.61 -6.61 8.86
CA PHE A 236 29.95 -5.55 9.63
C PHE A 236 30.87 -4.83 10.63
N ALA A 237 32.11 -5.28 10.83
CA ALA A 237 33.06 -4.66 11.77
C ALA A 237 33.31 -3.17 11.45
N PHE A 238 33.32 -2.79 10.17
CA PHE A 238 33.49 -1.40 9.75
C PHE A 238 32.31 -0.50 10.20
N LEU A 239 31.09 -1.03 10.23
CA LEU A 239 29.89 -0.30 10.62
C LEU A 239 29.79 -0.11 12.14
N LEU A 240 30.18 -1.12 12.89
CA LEU A 240 30.27 -1.05 14.34
C LEU A 240 31.35 -0.04 14.78
N LEU A 241 32.48 0.01 14.07
CA LEU A 241 33.53 1.00 14.33
C LEU A 241 33.03 2.43 14.09
N ASN A 242 32.29 2.69 13.00
CA ASN A 242 31.84 4.04 12.66
C ASN A 242 30.75 4.58 13.62
N ASN A 243 29.86 3.71 14.12
CA ASN A 243 28.85 4.10 15.12
C ASN A 243 29.44 4.39 16.50
N ILE A 244 30.54 3.75 16.88
CA ILE A 244 31.26 4.08 18.13
C ILE A 244 31.83 5.51 18.05
N PHE A 245 32.35 5.93 16.89
CA PHE A 245 32.86 7.28 16.70
C PHE A 245 31.78 8.37 16.69
N LEU A 246 30.55 8.06 16.24
CA LEU A 246 29.42 8.99 16.34
C LEU A 246 28.92 9.15 17.78
N TYR A 247 28.93 8.07 18.56
CA TYR A 247 28.54 8.11 19.98
C TYR A 247 29.53 8.94 20.83
N ASP A 248 30.83 8.86 20.54
CA ASP A 248 31.85 9.68 21.21
C ASP A 248 31.77 11.17 20.82
N LYS A 249 31.34 11.49 19.59
CA LYS A 249 31.18 12.88 19.14
C LYS A 249 29.98 13.60 19.77
N ILE A 250 28.90 12.87 20.05
CA ILE A 250 27.70 13.41 20.70
C ILE A 250 27.93 13.63 22.21
N LYS A 251 28.86 12.90 22.83
CA LYS A 251 29.19 13.04 24.25
C LYS A 251 30.19 14.17 24.56
N GLN A 252 30.73 14.83 23.53
CA GLN A 252 31.69 15.94 23.66
C GLN A 252 31.11 17.32 23.27
N GLN A 253 29.79 17.43 23.12
CA GLN A 253 29.05 18.70 23.04
C GLN A 253 28.11 18.83 24.23
#